data_AF-A0A7W7CBL5-F1
#
_entry.id   AF-A0A7W7CBL5-F1
#
_cell.length_a   1.000
_cell.length_b   1.000
_cell.length_c   1.000
_cell.angle_alpha   90.00
_cell.angle_beta   90.00
_cell.angle_gamma   90.00
#
_symmetry.space_group_name_H-M   'P 1'
#
loop_
_entity.id
_entity.type
_entity.pdbx_description
1 polymer ?
#
loop_
_entity_poly.entity_id
_entity_poly.type
_entity_poly.pdbx_seq_one_letter_code
_entity_poly.pdbx_strand_id
1 'polypeptide(L)'
;MQPNQESVDLTFTEAARRRQIVAAAIETIAELGYARASFAQIARRAGLSSPGLISYHFANKDDLISQVVAEVYATGGEVVHPNSADTTSAWLALRGYLEGSLTFYATHRTHLRALVQILQGHPEALDRWAKPRNTAELAGLAEVLSRGQRAGEFREFDPHTVALIIRQLLSGALQHLLTQPTADLTGYTRELLTLCEHAVAAPRRGIEEQPMSNAFTPQETAEDLARLLRGTRDMHGVSAEELATRSGVRTEDVLEFEAARVVPAEEPFGVYMRALGYDA
;
A
#
# COMPACT_ATOMS: atom_id res chain seq x y z
N MET A 1 -17.02 3.16 -46.71
CA MET A 1 -15.85 2.28 -46.51
C MET A 1 -16.06 1.57 -45.18
N GLN A 2 -16.54 0.32 -45.20
CA GLN A 2 -16.69 -0.48 -43.98
C GLN A 2 -15.30 -1.01 -43.59
N PRO A 3 -14.89 -0.92 -42.32
CA PRO A 3 -13.62 -1.51 -41.89
C PRO A 3 -13.62 -3.02 -42.12
N ASN A 4 -12.49 -3.55 -42.58
CA ASN A 4 -12.33 -4.94 -43.02
C ASN A 4 -12.46 -5.91 -41.83
N GLN A 5 -13.52 -6.73 -41.78
CA GLN A 5 -13.84 -7.60 -40.65
C GLN A 5 -12.71 -8.59 -40.28
N GLU A 6 -11.94 -9.08 -41.26
CA GLU A 6 -10.77 -9.95 -41.02
C GLU A 6 -9.65 -9.26 -40.22
N SER A 7 -9.42 -7.95 -40.44
CA SER A 7 -8.41 -7.20 -39.69
C SER A 7 -8.81 -6.99 -38.23
N VAL A 8 -10.11 -6.89 -37.97
CA VAL A 8 -10.67 -6.75 -36.62
C VAL A 8 -10.58 -8.08 -35.86
N ASP A 9 -10.87 -9.21 -36.52
CA ASP A 9 -10.81 -10.55 -35.91
C ASP A 9 -9.38 -11.00 -35.58
N LEU A 10 -8.41 -10.69 -36.44
CA LEU A 10 -6.98 -10.96 -36.18
C LEU A 10 -6.46 -10.13 -35.00
N THR A 11 -6.82 -8.85 -34.94
CA THR A 11 -6.43 -7.95 -33.84
C THR A 11 -7.09 -8.36 -32.52
N PHE A 12 -8.34 -8.81 -32.56
CA PHE A 12 -9.05 -9.33 -31.38
C PHE A 12 -8.39 -10.61 -30.84
N THR A 13 -8.00 -11.52 -31.73
CA THR A 13 -7.30 -12.75 -31.37
C THR A 13 -5.90 -12.47 -30.81
N GLU A 14 -5.20 -11.49 -31.38
CA GLU A 14 -3.90 -11.03 -30.91
C GLU A 14 -3.98 -10.40 -29.52
N ALA A 15 -4.91 -9.47 -29.30
CA ALA A 15 -5.13 -8.85 -28.00
C ALA A 15 -5.54 -9.87 -26.93
N ALA A 16 -6.40 -10.84 -27.28
CA ALA A 16 -6.73 -11.94 -26.40
C ALA A 16 -5.50 -12.78 -26.03
N ARG A 17 -4.62 -13.07 -26.99
CA ARG A 17 -3.37 -13.82 -26.74
C ARG A 17 -2.41 -13.04 -25.84
N ARG A 18 -2.24 -11.74 -26.07
CA ARG A 18 -1.42 -10.87 -25.21
C ARG A 18 -1.93 -10.90 -23.76
N ARG A 19 -3.24 -10.73 -23.55
CA ARG A 19 -3.85 -10.80 -22.21
C ARG A 19 -3.64 -12.16 -21.55
N GLN A 20 -3.79 -13.25 -22.30
CA GLN A 20 -3.53 -14.60 -21.79
C GLN A 20 -2.07 -14.76 -21.31
N ILE A 21 -1.11 -14.26 -22.08
CA ILE A 21 0.32 -14.31 -21.71
C ILE A 21 0.59 -13.46 -20.46
N VAL A 22 0.02 -12.27 -20.37
CA VAL A 22 0.17 -11.38 -19.21
C VAL A 22 -0.41 -12.03 -17.95
N ALA A 23 -1.63 -12.60 -18.03
CA ALA A 23 -2.24 -13.32 -16.91
C ALA A 23 -1.38 -14.51 -16.45
N ALA A 24 -0.89 -15.33 -17.39
CA ALA A 24 0.01 -16.44 -17.06
C ALA A 24 1.34 -15.96 -16.47
N ALA A 25 1.85 -14.81 -16.91
CA ALA A 25 3.06 -14.21 -16.35
C ALA A 25 2.84 -13.74 -14.91
N ILE A 26 1.71 -13.07 -14.61
CA ILE A 26 1.31 -12.67 -13.26
C ILE A 26 1.32 -13.89 -12.33
N GLU A 27 0.62 -14.96 -12.70
CA GLU A 27 0.58 -16.18 -11.89
C GLU A 27 1.97 -16.80 -11.72
N THR A 28 2.75 -16.91 -12.80
CA THR A 28 4.09 -17.53 -12.78
C THR A 28 5.03 -16.76 -11.85
N ILE A 29 5.01 -15.44 -11.92
CA ILE A 29 5.84 -14.56 -11.10
C ILE A 29 5.38 -14.61 -9.64
N ALA A 30 4.07 -14.58 -9.38
CA ALA A 30 3.55 -14.68 -8.02
C ALA A 30 3.96 -15.99 -7.33
N GLU A 31 3.96 -17.10 -8.06
CA GLU A 31 4.29 -18.42 -7.50
C GLU A 31 5.81 -18.67 -7.40
N LEU A 32 6.54 -18.39 -8.48
CA LEU A 32 7.96 -18.79 -8.60
C LEU A 32 8.92 -17.66 -8.26
N GLY A 33 8.46 -16.41 -8.24
CA GLY A 33 9.27 -15.21 -8.14
C GLY A 33 9.81 -14.74 -9.49
N TYR A 34 10.13 -13.44 -9.58
CA TYR A 34 10.53 -12.77 -10.82
C TYR A 34 11.77 -13.41 -11.48
N ALA A 35 12.80 -13.72 -10.69
CA ALA A 35 14.07 -14.26 -11.19
C ALA A 35 13.88 -15.63 -11.86
N ARG A 36 12.98 -16.46 -11.32
CA ARG A 36 12.76 -17.83 -11.83
C ARG A 36 11.76 -17.88 -12.98
N ALA A 37 10.83 -16.92 -13.08
CA ALA A 37 9.80 -16.83 -14.12
C ALA A 37 10.38 -16.67 -15.55
N SER A 38 10.68 -17.79 -16.21
CA SER A 38 11.19 -17.82 -17.58
C SER A 38 10.07 -17.87 -18.62
N PHE A 39 10.33 -17.45 -19.87
CA PHE A 39 9.38 -17.61 -20.98
C PHE A 39 8.92 -19.05 -21.16
N ALA A 40 9.78 -20.04 -20.86
CA ALA A 40 9.39 -21.44 -20.89
C ALA A 40 8.34 -21.79 -19.82
N GLN A 41 8.47 -21.28 -18.60
CA GLN A 41 7.48 -21.48 -17.55
C GLN A 41 6.17 -20.76 -17.86
N ILE A 42 6.26 -19.50 -18.33
CA ILE A 42 5.11 -18.69 -18.69
C ILE A 42 4.35 -19.32 -19.87
N ALA A 43 5.05 -19.78 -20.90
CA ALA A 43 4.43 -20.44 -22.06
C ALA A 43 3.69 -21.71 -21.65
N ARG A 44 4.29 -22.54 -20.77
CA ARG A 44 3.61 -23.73 -20.24
C ARG A 44 2.35 -23.35 -19.46
N ARG A 45 2.40 -22.33 -18.62
CA ARG A 45 1.23 -21.86 -17.85
C ARG A 45 0.13 -21.30 -18.75
N ALA A 46 0.52 -20.54 -19.76
CA ALA A 46 -0.38 -20.01 -20.78
C ALA A 46 -0.92 -21.09 -21.74
N GLY A 47 -0.52 -22.37 -21.62
CA GLY A 47 -0.95 -23.43 -22.53
C GLY A 47 -0.43 -23.25 -23.96
N LEU A 48 0.71 -22.57 -24.13
CA LEU A 48 1.35 -22.34 -25.42
C LEU A 48 2.27 -23.50 -25.80
N SER A 49 2.29 -23.84 -27.08
CA SER A 49 3.12 -24.93 -27.62
C SER A 49 4.62 -24.64 -27.62
N SER A 50 5.02 -23.37 -27.58
CA SER A 50 6.42 -22.99 -27.48
C SER A 50 6.63 -21.62 -26.82
N PRO A 51 7.81 -21.38 -26.22
CA PRO A 51 8.20 -20.05 -25.73
C PRO A 51 8.30 -19.00 -26.85
N GLY A 52 8.58 -19.42 -28.09
CA GLY A 52 8.69 -18.52 -29.24
C GLY A 52 7.40 -17.78 -29.57
N LEU A 53 6.24 -18.31 -29.18
CA LEU A 53 4.96 -17.60 -29.31
C LEU A 53 4.88 -16.36 -28.41
N ILE A 54 5.58 -16.35 -27.27
CA ILE A 54 5.68 -15.15 -26.42
C ILE A 54 6.53 -14.10 -27.13
N SER A 55 7.66 -14.51 -27.73
CA SER A 55 8.55 -13.60 -28.49
C SER A 55 7.87 -12.94 -29.69
N TYR A 56 6.80 -13.52 -30.23
CA TYR A 56 5.99 -12.90 -31.29
C TYR A 56 5.20 -11.68 -30.78
N HIS A 57 4.77 -11.73 -29.51
CA HIS A 57 3.96 -10.66 -28.90
C HIS A 57 4.78 -9.68 -28.06
N PHE A 58 5.90 -10.12 -27.48
CA PHE A 58 6.72 -9.30 -26.60
C PHE A 58 8.17 -9.35 -27.04
N ALA A 59 8.78 -8.17 -27.21
CA ALA A 59 10.13 -8.06 -27.75
C ALA A 59 11.17 -8.75 -26.85
N ASN A 60 10.98 -8.67 -25.53
CA ASN A 60 11.85 -9.26 -24.53
C ASN A 60 11.11 -9.42 -23.19
N LYS A 61 11.80 -9.92 -22.17
CA LYS A 61 11.23 -10.09 -20.82
C LYS A 61 10.78 -8.75 -20.24
N ASP A 62 11.52 -7.68 -20.42
CA ASP A 62 11.16 -6.36 -19.86
C ASP A 62 9.88 -5.80 -20.47
N ASP A 63 9.66 -5.99 -21.77
CA ASP A 63 8.42 -5.60 -22.43
C ASP A 63 7.21 -6.34 -21.81
N LEU A 64 7.31 -7.66 -21.66
CA LEU A 64 6.26 -8.45 -20.97
C LEU A 64 6.05 -7.99 -19.53
N ILE A 65 7.13 -7.73 -18.78
CA ILE A 65 7.05 -7.34 -17.37
C ILE A 65 6.46 -5.94 -17.22
N SER A 66 6.77 -5.02 -18.14
CA SER A 66 6.13 -3.70 -18.16
C SER A 66 4.61 -3.81 -18.32
N GLN A 67 4.14 -4.76 -19.13
CA GLN A 67 2.72 -5.02 -19.35
C GLN A 67 2.07 -5.70 -18.15
N VAL A 68 2.80 -6.60 -17.46
CA VAL A 68 2.36 -7.14 -16.18
C VAL A 68 2.17 -6.03 -15.14
N VAL A 69 3.15 -5.14 -14.96
CA VAL A 69 3.01 -4.01 -14.03
C VAL A 69 1.84 -3.11 -14.44
N ALA A 70 1.73 -2.79 -15.73
CA ALA A 70 0.63 -1.98 -16.25
C ALA A 70 -0.75 -2.57 -15.96
N GLU A 71 -0.90 -3.89 -16.12
CA GLU A 71 -2.12 -4.64 -15.83
C GLU A 71 -2.47 -4.55 -14.34
N VAL A 72 -1.51 -4.81 -13.43
CA VAL A 72 -1.77 -4.77 -11.98
C VAL A 72 -2.32 -3.41 -11.55
N TYR A 73 -1.73 -2.33 -12.04
CA TYR A 73 -2.22 -0.97 -11.75
C TYR A 73 -3.55 -0.65 -12.44
N ALA A 74 -3.79 -1.17 -13.66
CA ALA A 74 -5.07 -0.99 -14.35
C ALA A 74 -6.20 -1.68 -13.57
N THR A 75 -6.00 -2.93 -13.15
CA THR A 75 -6.95 -3.66 -12.29
C THR A 75 -7.18 -2.95 -10.96
N GLY A 76 -6.11 -2.42 -10.34
CA GLY A 76 -6.24 -1.60 -9.14
C GLY A 76 -7.11 -0.36 -9.38
N GLY A 77 -6.88 0.35 -10.48
CA GLY A 77 -7.68 1.49 -10.89
C GLY A 77 -9.16 1.15 -11.12
N GLU A 78 -9.46 0.01 -11.75
CA GLU A 78 -10.84 -0.46 -11.98
C GLU A 78 -11.60 -0.74 -10.68
N VAL A 79 -10.90 -1.18 -9.62
CA VAL A 79 -11.51 -1.44 -8.31
C VAL A 79 -11.60 -0.17 -7.46
N VAL A 80 -10.55 0.66 -7.46
CA VAL A 80 -10.44 1.82 -6.56
C VAL A 80 -11.20 3.03 -7.10
N HIS A 81 -11.06 3.33 -8.40
CA HIS A 81 -11.58 4.57 -8.99
C HIS A 81 -13.10 4.73 -8.84
N PRO A 82 -13.94 3.72 -9.17
CA PRO A 82 -15.39 3.86 -9.02
C PRO A 82 -15.83 4.16 -7.59
N ASN A 83 -15.14 3.59 -6.61
CA ASN A 83 -15.44 3.81 -5.19
C ASN A 83 -15.03 5.22 -4.74
N SER A 84 -13.96 5.79 -5.32
CA SER A 84 -13.45 7.12 -4.98
C SER A 84 -14.09 8.29 -5.76
N ALA A 85 -14.98 8.01 -6.71
CA ALA A 85 -15.48 8.99 -7.68
C ALA A 85 -16.55 9.97 -7.13
N ASP A 86 -16.82 9.98 -5.82
CA ASP A 86 -17.79 10.89 -5.23
C ASP A 86 -17.34 12.36 -5.41
N THR A 87 -18.22 13.16 -6.00
CA THR A 87 -18.00 14.58 -6.27
C THR A 87 -18.73 15.51 -5.30
N THR A 88 -19.63 14.95 -4.49
CA THR A 88 -20.50 15.70 -3.56
C THR A 88 -19.91 15.77 -2.17
N SER A 89 -19.20 14.73 -1.71
CA SER A 89 -18.50 14.71 -0.43
C SER A 89 -17.06 14.25 -0.58
N ALA A 90 -16.15 15.07 -0.05
CA ALA A 90 -14.74 14.69 0.05
C ALA A 90 -14.52 13.52 1.00
N TRP A 91 -15.29 13.42 2.09
CA TRP A 91 -15.25 12.27 2.98
C TRP A 91 -15.65 10.98 2.27
N LEU A 92 -16.75 10.97 1.53
CA LEU A 92 -17.20 9.77 0.81
C LEU A 92 -16.19 9.33 -0.24
N ALA A 93 -15.57 10.27 -0.95
CA ALA A 93 -14.49 9.95 -1.90
C ALA A 93 -13.25 9.35 -1.21
N LEU A 94 -12.83 9.92 -0.07
CA LEU A 94 -11.70 9.38 0.71
C LEU A 94 -12.02 7.97 1.24
N ARG A 95 -13.21 7.80 1.83
CA ARG A 95 -13.70 6.51 2.31
C ARG A 95 -13.69 5.46 1.19
N GLY A 96 -14.25 5.81 0.03
CA GLY A 96 -14.31 4.89 -1.10
C GLY A 96 -12.93 4.56 -1.69
N TYR A 97 -11.98 5.50 -1.68
CA TYR A 97 -10.58 5.22 -2.00
C TYR A 97 -9.96 4.19 -1.02
N LEU A 98 -10.16 4.37 0.29
CA LEU A 98 -9.66 3.46 1.33
C LEU A 98 -10.28 2.07 1.22
N GLU A 99 -11.61 1.99 1.12
CA GLU A 99 -12.35 0.73 1.00
C GLU A 99 -12.00 0.01 -0.32
N GLY A 100 -11.92 0.75 -1.42
CA GLY A 100 -11.52 0.22 -2.73
C GLY A 100 -10.10 -0.35 -2.71
N SER A 101 -9.17 0.35 -2.08
CA SER A 101 -7.76 -0.09 -1.98
C SER A 101 -7.65 -1.38 -1.17
N LEU A 102 -8.31 -1.46 -0.02
CA LEU A 102 -8.30 -2.66 0.83
C LEU A 102 -9.06 -3.82 0.18
N THR A 103 -10.12 -3.55 -0.57
CA THR A 103 -10.83 -4.56 -1.37
C THR A 103 -9.92 -5.12 -2.45
N PHE A 104 -9.20 -4.26 -3.19
CA PHE A 104 -8.21 -4.70 -4.16
C PHE A 104 -7.13 -5.56 -3.50
N TYR A 105 -6.63 -5.16 -2.33
CA TYR A 105 -5.62 -5.94 -1.61
C TYR A 105 -6.11 -7.34 -1.20
N ALA A 106 -7.34 -7.43 -0.70
CA ALA A 106 -7.93 -8.70 -0.28
C ALA A 106 -8.23 -9.63 -1.46
N THR A 107 -8.67 -9.09 -2.60
CA THR A 107 -9.21 -9.88 -3.72
C THR A 107 -8.20 -10.14 -4.84
N HIS A 108 -7.13 -9.35 -4.96
CA HIS A 108 -6.13 -9.45 -6.04
C HIS A 108 -4.73 -9.78 -5.53
N ARG A 109 -4.65 -10.67 -4.53
CA ARG A 109 -3.39 -11.08 -3.87
C ARG A 109 -2.32 -11.58 -4.84
N THR A 110 -2.70 -12.33 -5.88
CA THR A 110 -1.76 -12.83 -6.91
C THR A 110 -1.11 -11.68 -7.69
N HIS A 111 -1.88 -10.66 -8.05
CA HIS A 111 -1.40 -9.48 -8.78
C HIS A 111 -0.39 -8.69 -7.93
N LEU A 112 -0.73 -8.44 -6.67
CA LEU A 112 0.14 -7.74 -5.73
C LEU A 112 1.42 -8.51 -5.43
N ARG A 113 1.31 -9.84 -5.24
CA ARG A 113 2.47 -10.69 -5.03
C ARG A 113 3.40 -10.66 -6.25
N ALA A 114 2.85 -10.71 -7.46
CA ALA A 114 3.65 -10.57 -8.67
C ALA A 114 4.37 -9.22 -8.74
N LEU A 115 3.66 -8.12 -8.45
CA LEU A 115 4.22 -6.78 -8.42
C LEU A 115 5.38 -6.66 -7.40
N VAL A 116 5.19 -7.15 -6.18
CA VAL A 116 6.24 -7.15 -5.14
C VAL A 116 7.47 -7.95 -5.60
N GLN A 117 7.26 -9.13 -6.19
CA GLN A 117 8.36 -9.96 -6.72
C GLN A 117 9.11 -9.26 -7.86
N ILE A 118 8.42 -8.53 -8.74
CA ILE A 118 9.03 -7.75 -9.82
C ILE A 118 9.87 -6.62 -9.24
N LEU A 119 9.31 -5.84 -8.30
CA LEU A 119 10.00 -4.67 -7.75
C LEU A 119 11.22 -5.06 -6.89
N GLN A 120 11.19 -6.23 -6.25
CA GLN A 120 12.36 -6.81 -5.57
C GLN A 120 13.42 -7.34 -6.55
N GLY A 121 12.99 -7.97 -7.65
CA GLY A 121 13.89 -8.64 -8.59
C GLY A 121 14.38 -7.78 -9.76
N HIS A 122 13.84 -6.58 -9.92
CA HIS A 122 14.13 -5.67 -11.04
C HIS A 122 14.23 -4.22 -10.54
N PRO A 123 15.40 -3.78 -10.07
CA PRO A 123 15.58 -2.47 -9.42
C PRO A 123 15.08 -1.28 -10.26
N GLU A 124 15.23 -1.34 -11.58
CA GLU A 124 14.76 -0.28 -12.50
C GLU A 124 13.23 -0.27 -12.70
N ALA A 125 12.52 -1.35 -12.31
CA ALA A 125 11.07 -1.45 -12.51
C ALA A 125 10.33 -0.40 -11.68
N LEU A 126 10.90 -0.06 -10.53
CA LEU A 126 10.39 1.00 -9.67
C LEU A 126 10.33 2.32 -10.43
N ASP A 127 11.48 2.86 -10.82
CA ASP A 127 11.54 4.18 -11.43
C ASP A 127 10.82 4.23 -12.77
N ARG A 128 10.87 3.13 -13.53
CA ARG A 128 10.34 3.09 -14.89
C ARG A 128 8.83 2.89 -14.95
N TRP A 129 8.24 2.10 -14.06
CA TRP A 129 6.84 1.67 -14.19
C TRP A 129 5.96 1.98 -12.98
N ALA A 130 6.49 1.84 -11.76
CA ALA A 130 5.72 2.05 -10.53
C ALA A 130 5.64 3.53 -10.13
N LYS A 131 6.78 4.21 -10.09
CA LYS A 131 6.90 5.59 -9.59
C LYS A 131 5.96 6.58 -10.29
N PRO A 132 5.82 6.61 -11.63
CA PRO A 132 4.89 7.53 -12.28
C PRO A 132 3.44 7.31 -11.85
N ARG A 133 3.04 6.05 -11.69
CA ARG A 133 1.67 5.68 -11.30
C ARG A 133 1.39 6.03 -9.84
N ASN A 134 2.32 5.68 -8.95
CA ASN A 134 2.18 6.02 -7.53
C ASN A 134 2.17 7.54 -7.30
N THR A 135 2.95 8.30 -8.08
CA THR A 135 2.96 9.77 -8.02
C THR A 135 1.59 10.33 -8.43
N ALA A 136 1.00 9.80 -9.50
CA ALA A 136 -0.33 10.21 -9.95
C ALA A 136 -1.43 9.86 -8.93
N GLU A 137 -1.39 8.66 -8.35
CA GLU A 137 -2.31 8.23 -7.30
C GLU A 137 -2.21 9.12 -6.05
N LEU A 138 -0.99 9.43 -5.61
CA LEU A 138 -0.76 10.30 -4.47
C LEU A 138 -1.29 11.72 -4.72
N ALA A 139 -1.06 12.26 -5.92
CA ALA A 139 -1.58 13.57 -6.31
C ALA A 139 -3.11 13.58 -6.32
N GLY A 140 -3.75 12.51 -6.82
CA GLY A 140 -5.20 12.34 -6.78
C GLY A 140 -5.76 12.34 -5.36
N LEU A 141 -5.13 11.60 -4.45
CA LEU A 141 -5.53 11.57 -3.03
C LEU A 141 -5.36 12.94 -2.35
N ALA A 142 -4.24 13.61 -2.61
CA ALA A 142 -3.98 14.96 -2.08
C ALA A 142 -5.03 15.98 -2.59
N GLU A 143 -5.51 15.84 -3.83
CA GLU A 143 -6.59 16.68 -4.35
C GLU A 143 -7.93 16.40 -3.64
N VAL A 144 -8.28 15.13 -3.38
CA VAL A 144 -9.49 14.80 -2.59
C VAL A 144 -9.45 15.45 -1.21
N LEU A 145 -8.30 15.40 -0.55
CA LEU A 145 -8.09 16.04 0.75
C LEU A 145 -8.17 17.57 0.67
N SER A 146 -7.52 18.17 -0.33
CA SER A 146 -7.57 19.63 -0.56
C SER A 146 -8.99 20.11 -0.87
N ARG A 147 -9.76 19.33 -1.64
CA ARG A 147 -11.17 19.59 -1.91
C ARG A 147 -11.99 19.58 -0.63
N GLY A 148 -11.78 18.61 0.26
CA GLY A 148 -12.49 18.55 1.54
C GLY A 148 -12.19 19.72 2.46
N GLN A 149 -10.96 20.25 2.44
CA GLN A 149 -10.63 21.50 3.13
C GLN A 149 -11.35 22.70 2.54
N ARG A 150 -11.36 22.85 1.20
CA ARG A 150 -12.08 23.93 0.50
C ARG A 150 -13.59 23.89 0.76
N ALA A 151 -14.15 22.69 0.92
CA ALA A 151 -15.57 22.48 1.24
C ALA A 151 -15.89 22.65 2.74
N GLY A 152 -14.88 22.77 3.60
CA GLY A 152 -15.05 22.83 5.05
C GLY A 152 -15.43 21.49 5.71
N GLU A 153 -15.36 20.38 4.97
CA GLU A 153 -15.56 19.03 5.51
C GLU A 153 -14.36 18.60 6.37
N PHE A 154 -13.16 19.05 6.01
CA PHE A 154 -11.91 18.68 6.67
C PHE A 154 -11.26 19.86 7.38
N ARG A 155 -10.56 19.58 8.48
CA ARG A 155 -9.74 20.57 9.22
C ARG A 155 -8.49 20.97 8.43
N GLU A 156 -7.78 21.98 8.92
CA GLU A 156 -6.47 22.36 8.36
C GLU A 156 -5.38 21.31 8.66
N PHE A 157 -4.63 20.97 7.62
CA PHE A 157 -3.43 20.12 7.59
C PHE A 157 -2.76 20.25 6.22
N ASP A 158 -1.52 19.79 6.07
CA ASP A 158 -0.88 19.66 4.76
C ASP A 158 -1.45 18.45 3.98
N PRO A 159 -2.16 18.64 2.86
CA PRO A 159 -2.86 17.54 2.16
C PRO A 159 -1.90 16.49 1.61
N HIS A 160 -0.71 16.91 1.16
CA HIS A 160 0.28 16.00 0.61
C HIS A 160 0.82 15.05 1.71
N THR A 161 1.19 15.60 2.86
CA THR A 161 1.68 14.84 4.02
C THR A 161 0.61 13.87 4.54
N VAL A 162 -0.66 14.30 4.64
CA VAL A 162 -1.73 13.39 5.06
C VAL A 162 -1.98 12.29 4.03
N ALA A 163 -1.92 12.59 2.72
CA ALA A 163 -2.00 11.58 1.67
C ALA A 163 -0.86 10.55 1.77
N LEU A 164 0.37 11.01 2.08
CA LEU A 164 1.51 10.12 2.34
C LEU A 164 1.21 9.17 3.50
N ILE A 165 0.77 9.71 4.64
CA ILE A 165 0.45 8.92 5.84
C ILE A 165 -0.67 7.90 5.56
N ILE A 166 -1.74 8.31 4.88
CA ILE A 166 -2.84 7.41 4.52
C ILE A 166 -2.34 6.21 3.70
N ARG A 167 -1.49 6.48 2.71
CA ARG A 167 -0.92 5.40 1.90
C ARG A 167 0.06 4.55 2.71
N GLN A 168 0.72 5.08 3.74
CA GLN A 168 1.51 4.26 4.68
C GLN A 168 0.65 3.29 5.48
N LEU A 169 -0.52 3.74 5.91
CA LEU A 169 -1.47 2.85 6.58
C LEU A 169 -1.92 1.75 5.61
N LEU A 170 -2.35 2.09 4.39
CA LEU A 170 -2.67 1.08 3.37
C LEU A 170 -1.52 0.09 3.11
N SER A 171 -0.29 0.58 3.07
CA SER A 171 0.92 -0.24 2.90
C SER A 171 1.08 -1.28 4.01
N GLY A 172 0.76 -0.92 5.25
CA GLY A 172 0.74 -1.83 6.39
C GLY A 172 -0.24 -2.99 6.21
N ALA A 173 -1.43 -2.73 5.64
CA ALA A 173 -2.41 -3.78 5.34
C ALA A 173 -1.87 -4.79 4.32
N LEU A 174 -1.20 -4.30 3.27
CA LEU A 174 -0.59 -5.20 2.29
C LEU A 174 0.53 -6.02 2.91
N GLN A 175 1.41 -5.40 3.70
CA GLN A 175 2.48 -6.12 4.37
C GLN A 175 1.94 -7.22 5.29
N HIS A 176 0.84 -6.95 6.00
CA HIS A 176 0.14 -7.95 6.80
C HIS A 176 -0.33 -9.13 5.93
N LEU A 177 -0.95 -8.88 4.77
CA LEU A 177 -1.35 -9.94 3.84
C LEU A 177 -0.18 -10.71 3.23
N LEU A 178 0.97 -10.07 2.98
CA LEU A 178 2.14 -10.75 2.41
C LEU A 178 2.75 -11.74 3.41
N THR A 179 2.71 -11.41 4.70
CA THR A 179 3.21 -12.27 5.79
C THR A 179 2.16 -13.27 6.29
N GLN A 180 0.87 -12.94 6.18
CA GLN A 180 -0.27 -13.77 6.56
C GLN A 180 -1.31 -13.80 5.42
N PRO A 181 -1.13 -14.64 4.39
CA PRO A 181 -1.96 -14.63 3.18
C PRO A 181 -3.45 -14.92 3.39
N THR A 182 -3.82 -15.52 4.52
CA THR A 182 -5.20 -15.83 4.90
C THR A 182 -5.82 -14.77 5.81
N ALA A 183 -5.12 -13.69 6.13
CA ALA A 183 -5.62 -12.65 7.01
C ALA A 183 -6.89 -11.99 6.45
N ASP A 184 -7.82 -11.71 7.36
CA ASP A 184 -9.02 -10.92 7.11
C ASP A 184 -8.72 -9.45 7.38
N LEU A 185 -8.99 -8.59 6.40
CA LEU A 185 -8.80 -7.14 6.51
C LEU A 185 -10.02 -6.41 7.07
N THR A 186 -11.13 -7.07 7.40
CA THR A 186 -12.36 -6.41 7.86
C THR A 186 -12.12 -5.54 9.10
N GLY A 187 -11.39 -6.07 10.10
CA GLY A 187 -11.01 -5.30 11.29
C GLY A 187 -10.10 -4.12 10.94
N TYR A 188 -9.09 -4.36 10.09
CA TYR A 188 -8.16 -3.35 9.61
C TYR A 188 -8.88 -2.19 8.91
N THR A 189 -9.81 -2.50 7.99
CA THR A 189 -10.62 -1.53 7.26
C THR A 189 -11.40 -0.64 8.21
N ARG A 190 -12.07 -1.22 9.21
CA ARG A 190 -12.87 -0.45 10.18
C ARG A 190 -12.02 0.55 10.96
N GLU A 191 -10.89 0.09 11.50
CA GLU A 191 -10.01 0.95 12.30
C GLU A 191 -9.34 2.02 11.44
N LEU A 192 -8.93 1.69 10.22
CA LEU A 192 -8.35 2.66 9.29
C LEU A 192 -9.34 3.78 8.97
N LEU A 193 -10.58 3.43 8.61
CA LEU A 193 -11.62 4.41 8.33
C LEU A 193 -11.87 5.31 9.53
N THR A 194 -11.98 4.74 10.73
CA THR A 194 -12.21 5.50 11.97
C THR A 194 -11.06 6.46 12.28
N LEU A 195 -9.81 5.98 12.14
CA LEU A 195 -8.62 6.79 12.34
C LEU A 195 -8.57 7.95 11.32
N CYS A 196 -8.81 7.66 10.05
CA CYS A 196 -8.84 8.68 9.01
C CYS A 196 -9.95 9.70 9.25
N GLU A 197 -11.16 9.27 9.64
CA GLU A 197 -12.29 10.16 9.93
C GLU A 197 -11.92 11.16 11.03
N HIS A 198 -11.46 10.65 12.18
CA HIS A 198 -11.05 11.50 13.29
C HIS A 198 -9.85 12.39 12.94
N ALA A 199 -8.94 11.89 12.13
CA ALA A 199 -7.75 12.64 11.73
C ALA A 199 -8.09 13.78 10.77
N VAL A 200 -9.11 13.68 9.93
CA VAL A 200 -9.37 14.70 8.88
C VAL A 200 -10.59 15.57 9.15
N ALA A 201 -11.59 15.10 9.90
CA ALA A 201 -12.85 15.81 10.09
C ALA A 201 -12.65 17.23 10.65
N ALA A 202 -13.40 18.20 10.09
CA ALA A 202 -13.49 19.53 10.65
C ALA A 202 -14.11 19.48 12.07
N PRO A 203 -13.70 20.36 12.99
CA PRO A 203 -14.37 20.50 14.28
C PRO A 203 -15.86 20.77 14.06
N ARG A 204 -16.74 20.01 14.72
CA ARG A 204 -18.19 20.24 14.65
C ARG A 204 -18.48 21.67 15.13
N ARG A 205 -18.82 22.58 14.23
CA ARG A 205 -19.30 23.91 14.61
C ARG A 205 -20.68 23.77 15.24
N GLY A 206 -20.74 23.84 16.57
CA GLY A 206 -22.00 24.00 17.29
C GLY A 206 -22.00 23.49 18.72
N ILE A 207 -21.19 24.09 19.60
CA ILE A 207 -21.62 24.90 20.76
C ILE A 207 -20.54 25.98 20.91
N GLU A 208 -20.90 27.26 21.01
CA GLU A 208 -19.99 28.28 21.55
C GLU A 208 -19.62 27.86 22.98
N GLU A 209 -18.57 27.06 23.13
CA GLU A 209 -17.85 27.05 24.40
C GLU A 209 -17.26 28.46 24.51
N GLN A 210 -17.82 29.24 25.44
CA GLN A 210 -17.20 30.46 25.95
C GLN A 210 -15.69 30.19 26.06
N PRO A 211 -14.82 31.10 25.57
CA PRO A 211 -13.38 30.86 25.63
C PRO A 211 -13.00 30.73 27.10
N MET A 212 -12.82 29.49 27.56
CA MET A 212 -12.11 29.20 28.78
C MET A 212 -10.73 29.80 28.55
N SER A 213 -10.46 30.87 29.28
CA SER A 213 -9.18 31.55 29.35
C SER A 213 -8.11 30.57 29.85
N ASN A 214 -7.65 29.67 28.99
CA ASN A 214 -6.41 28.95 29.18
C ASN A 214 -5.28 29.84 28.65
N ALA A 215 -5.11 30.98 29.32
CA ALA A 215 -3.81 31.61 29.38
C ALA A 215 -2.89 30.62 30.11
N PHE A 216 -2.07 29.91 29.33
CA PHE A 216 -1.00 29.08 29.87
C PHE A 216 -0.01 30.01 30.57
N THR A 217 -0.04 30.05 31.91
CA THR A 217 0.93 30.82 32.70
C THR A 217 2.22 30.00 32.86
N PRO A 218 3.43 30.55 32.57
CA PRO A 218 4.69 29.79 32.46
C PRO A 218 5.29 29.20 33.75
N GLN A 219 4.51 28.98 34.82
CA GLN A 219 5.06 28.67 36.14
C GLN A 219 4.96 27.19 36.59
N GLU A 220 4.26 26.31 35.88
CA GLU A 220 4.13 24.89 36.30
C GLU A 220 5.22 23.99 35.66
N THR A 221 6.43 24.25 36.17
CA THR A 221 7.56 23.38 36.54
C THR A 221 8.07 22.23 35.66
N ALA A 222 9.39 22.28 35.44
CA ALA A 222 10.30 21.23 35.00
C ALA A 222 10.21 19.88 35.75
N GLU A 223 9.47 19.79 36.86
CA GLU A 223 9.22 18.54 37.58
C GLU A 223 8.30 17.59 36.81
N ASP A 224 7.34 18.11 36.04
CA ASP A 224 6.45 17.30 35.20
C ASP A 224 7.19 16.76 33.99
N LEU A 225 8.04 17.59 33.37
CA LEU A 225 8.94 17.16 32.31
C LEU A 225 9.96 16.14 32.83
N ALA A 226 10.50 16.32 34.04
CA ALA A 226 11.37 15.36 34.68
C ALA A 226 10.64 14.06 35.06
N ARG A 227 9.34 14.10 35.39
CA ARG A 227 8.51 12.91 35.65
C ARG A 227 8.27 12.11 34.36
N LEU A 228 8.03 12.80 33.24
CA LEU A 228 7.83 12.18 31.93
C LEU A 228 9.13 11.59 31.35
N LEU A 229 10.26 12.29 31.54
CA LEU A 229 11.58 11.83 31.11
C LEU A 229 12.13 10.70 31.98
N ARG A 230 11.81 10.66 33.29
CA ARG A 230 12.09 9.49 34.15
C ARG A 230 11.29 8.25 33.74
N GLY A 231 10.16 8.41 33.05
CA GLY A 231 9.36 7.29 32.52
C GLY A 231 9.87 6.70 31.20
N THR A 232 10.79 7.37 30.50
CA THR A 232 11.16 7.01 29.12
C THR A 232 12.67 6.82 28.89
N ARG A 233 13.49 6.80 29.95
CA ARG A 233 14.96 6.89 29.79
C ARG A 233 15.84 5.91 30.57
N ASP A 234 15.30 4.77 31.01
CA ASP A 234 16.08 3.67 31.63
C ASP A 234 16.00 2.33 30.86
N MET A 235 15.86 2.34 29.52
CA MET A 235 15.85 1.12 28.69
C MET A 235 17.06 0.98 27.75
N HIS A 236 18.22 1.52 28.13
CA HIS A 236 19.49 1.08 27.58
C HIS A 236 20.35 0.52 28.70
N GLY A 237 20.51 -0.81 28.72
CA GLY A 237 21.45 -1.52 29.61
C GLY A 237 20.87 -2.47 30.65
N VAL A 238 19.55 -2.70 30.69
CA VAL A 238 18.93 -3.66 31.62
C VAL A 238 18.85 -5.04 30.98
N SER A 239 19.28 -6.09 31.68
CA SER A 239 19.24 -7.46 31.16
C SER A 239 17.80 -8.02 31.19
N ALA A 240 17.51 -9.00 30.31
CA ALA A 240 16.19 -9.61 30.24
C ALA A 240 15.76 -10.28 31.56
N GLU A 241 16.70 -10.78 32.36
CA GLU A 241 16.43 -11.38 33.69
C GLU A 241 15.94 -10.35 34.70
N GLU A 242 16.47 -9.13 34.63
CA GLU A 242 16.11 -8.06 35.54
C GLU A 242 14.74 -7.47 35.18
N LEU A 243 14.42 -7.43 33.88
CA LEU A 243 13.08 -7.10 33.39
C LEU A 243 12.03 -8.14 33.82
N ALA A 244 12.33 -9.43 33.67
CA ALA A 244 11.46 -10.53 34.09
C ALA A 244 11.15 -10.49 35.59
N THR A 245 12.18 -10.25 36.41
CA THR A 245 12.02 -10.14 37.87
C THR A 245 11.13 -8.97 38.28
N ARG A 246 11.26 -7.81 37.61
CA ARG A 246 10.47 -6.61 37.94
C ARG A 246 9.02 -6.67 37.45
N SER A 247 8.75 -7.46 36.43
CA SER A 247 7.43 -7.55 35.79
C SER A 247 6.67 -8.84 36.13
N GLY A 248 7.31 -9.80 36.80
CA GLY A 248 6.68 -11.05 37.23
C GLY A 248 6.40 -12.05 36.11
N VAL A 249 6.90 -11.79 34.90
CA VAL A 249 6.87 -12.72 33.75
C VAL A 249 8.18 -13.50 33.66
N ARG A 250 8.18 -14.66 33.00
CA ARG A 250 9.39 -15.47 32.89
C ARG A 250 10.37 -14.82 31.91
N THR A 251 11.67 -14.95 32.20
CA THR A 251 12.75 -14.41 31.36
C THR A 251 12.68 -14.87 29.91
N GLU A 252 12.27 -16.12 29.70
CA GLU A 252 12.04 -16.72 28.36
C GLU A 252 10.96 -15.97 27.57
N ASP A 253 9.88 -15.55 28.23
CA ASP A 253 8.79 -14.79 27.59
C ASP A 253 9.23 -13.34 27.27
N VAL A 254 10.11 -12.75 28.09
CA VAL A 254 10.73 -11.43 27.84
C VAL A 254 11.70 -11.48 26.66
N LEU A 255 12.52 -12.54 26.58
CA LEU A 255 13.44 -12.77 25.46
C LEU A 255 12.70 -13.08 24.16
N GLU A 256 11.57 -13.79 24.21
CA GLU A 256 10.73 -14.05 23.04
C GLU A 256 10.05 -12.77 22.53
N PHE A 257 9.60 -11.90 23.44
CA PHE A 257 9.08 -10.56 23.10
C PHE A 257 10.16 -9.63 22.50
N GLU A 258 11.37 -9.61 23.07
CA GLU A 258 12.50 -8.84 22.54
C GLU A 258 13.03 -9.43 21.22
N ALA A 259 13.07 -10.76 21.07
CA ALA A 259 13.42 -11.42 19.81
C ALA A 259 12.36 -11.16 18.72
N ALA A 260 11.08 -11.02 19.09
CA ALA A 260 10.03 -10.59 18.17
C ALA A 260 10.14 -9.11 17.74
N ARG A 261 10.83 -8.26 18.52
CA ARG A 261 11.23 -6.91 18.08
C ARG A 261 12.40 -6.93 17.09
N VAL A 262 13.18 -8.02 17.07
CA VAL A 262 14.33 -8.19 16.17
C VAL A 262 14.03 -9.31 15.17
N VAL A 263 13.10 -9.05 14.26
CA VAL A 263 13.10 -9.72 12.95
C VAL A 263 13.31 -8.64 11.88
N PRO A 264 14.43 -8.66 11.15
CA PRO A 264 14.74 -7.62 10.18
C PRO A 264 13.83 -7.79 8.96
N ALA A 265 12.77 -6.99 8.90
CA ALA A 265 12.02 -6.77 7.66
C ALA A 265 12.51 -5.51 6.93
N GLU A 266 13.75 -5.07 7.17
CA GLU A 266 14.30 -3.88 6.51
C GLU A 266 14.33 -4.02 4.98
N GLU A 267 14.65 -5.21 4.45
CA GLU A 267 14.64 -5.40 2.99
C GLU A 267 13.24 -5.41 2.39
N PRO A 268 12.27 -6.23 2.85
CA PRO A 268 10.96 -6.27 2.21
C PRO A 268 10.17 -4.96 2.34
N PHE A 269 10.20 -4.32 3.52
CA PHE A 269 9.45 -3.09 3.76
C PHE A 269 10.09 -1.89 3.08
N GLY A 270 11.42 -1.72 3.17
CA GLY A 270 12.13 -0.65 2.48
C GLY A 270 12.07 -0.77 0.96
N VAL A 271 12.06 -1.99 0.42
CA VAL A 271 11.80 -2.22 -1.01
C VAL A 271 10.36 -1.90 -1.37
N TYR A 272 9.38 -2.24 -0.53
CA TYR A 272 7.97 -1.91 -0.77
C TYR A 272 7.69 -0.39 -0.71
N MET A 273 8.33 0.30 0.22
CA MET A 273 8.25 1.75 0.39
C MET A 273 8.89 2.50 -0.77
N ARG A 274 10.09 2.08 -1.18
CA ARG A 274 10.73 2.56 -2.41
C ARG A 274 9.86 2.23 -3.61
N ALA A 275 9.34 1.00 -3.71
CA ALA A 275 8.42 0.53 -4.76
C ALA A 275 7.18 1.43 -4.94
N LEU A 276 6.67 1.97 -3.84
CA LEU A 276 5.55 2.91 -3.85
C LEU A 276 5.97 4.36 -4.15
N GLY A 277 7.26 4.66 -4.27
CA GLY A 277 7.80 5.98 -4.60
C GLY A 277 8.20 6.82 -3.39
N TYR A 278 8.53 6.20 -2.25
CA TYR A 278 8.94 6.90 -1.03
C TYR A 278 10.39 6.64 -0.69
N ASP A 279 11.10 7.70 -0.35
CA ASP A 279 12.44 7.59 0.24
C ASP A 279 12.30 6.97 1.64
N ALA A 280 13.09 5.93 1.89
CA ALA A 280 13.20 5.24 3.18
C ALA A 280 14.21 5.95 4.08
#